data_AF-A0ABD0TRP3-F1
#
_entry.id   AF-A0ABD0TRP3-F1
#
_cell.length_a   1.000
_cell.length_b   1.000
_cell.length_c   1.000
_cell.angle_alpha   90.00
_cell.angle_beta   90.00
_cell.angle_gamma   90.00
#
_symmetry.space_group_name_H-M   'P 1'
#
loop_
_entity.id
_entity.type
_entity.pdbx_description
1 polymer ?
#
loop_
_entity_poly.entity_id
_entity_poly.type
_entity_poly.pdbx_seq_one_letter_code
_entity_poly.pdbx_strand_id
1 'polypeptide(L)'
;MTSKHPGVEGKGKPLRLYLPREFPDLRMIRTKYINARSDNPAQAEANATDTKCKRIATRLPHRVAHWNVRGLLEQGKLSIVEREMERHQVAILGLSETHLRQSGHYETTEGNTIYCSGNGEQSSNGVAVIIHKKYNNCVLGYKPINDRIMTIKINCKPIVINIVQVYAPTAQSLECDIDSFYEVLEDTINGLPRREMLIVQGDWNAKIGDSRYDDHIRNVVGRYGLGIRNERGERFLEFCIGNRLTVTNTCFKNHPRRLYTWKSPGDRYRNQIDFITIDQRWRSSVINSKTFPGADCNSDHKLVVATIRIRFKHPKKREKGPLRLRKIESEIFKNITEKAFLETPQEQQADIEHQWQNLKVEMLKAVEAIARQRKPQQKSTERILWKVI
;
A
#
# COMPACT_ATOMS: atom_id res chain seq x y z
N MET A 1 -1.03 16.10 80.28
CA MET A 1 -0.96 14.82 81.01
C MET A 1 -1.07 13.69 79.99
N THR A 2 -0.10 12.78 80.05
CA THR A 2 0.20 11.66 79.15
C THR A 2 -0.67 10.42 79.39
N SER A 3 -0.59 9.49 78.42
CA SER A 3 -0.76 8.01 78.49
C SER A 3 -2.08 7.43 77.96
N LYS A 4 -2.17 6.24 77.32
CA LYS A 4 -1.30 5.43 76.42
C LYS A 4 -2.19 4.25 75.91
N HIS A 5 -2.21 3.98 74.59
CA HIS A 5 -2.42 2.69 73.86
C HIS A 5 -3.71 1.83 74.06
N PRO A 6 -4.02 0.82 73.18
CA PRO A 6 -3.24 0.19 72.08
C PRO A 6 -3.99 0.07 70.71
N GLY A 7 -3.28 -0.39 69.67
CA GLY A 7 -3.82 -0.65 68.32
C GLY A 7 -4.18 -2.12 68.06
N VAL A 8 -4.96 -2.40 67.01
CA VAL A 8 -5.08 -3.69 66.29
C VAL A 8 -5.53 -3.43 64.83
N GLU A 9 -4.88 -4.10 63.89
CA GLU A 9 -5.19 -4.16 62.45
C GLU A 9 -6.51 -4.89 62.14
N GLY A 10 -7.31 -4.36 61.21
CA GLY A 10 -8.55 -4.97 60.73
C GLY A 10 -8.57 -5.14 59.21
N LYS A 11 -8.47 -6.38 58.74
CA LYS A 11 -8.54 -6.79 57.32
C LYS A 11 -9.91 -6.47 56.70
N GLY A 12 -9.95 -5.63 55.66
CA GLY A 12 -11.15 -5.34 54.89
C GLY A 12 -11.52 -6.48 53.93
N LYS A 13 -12.72 -7.04 54.08
CA LYS A 13 -13.36 -7.95 53.11
C LYS A 13 -13.88 -7.14 51.90
N PRO A 14 -13.71 -7.61 50.65
CA PRO A 14 -14.22 -6.88 49.49
C PRO A 14 -15.75 -7.04 49.35
N LEU A 15 -16.40 -5.92 49.04
CA LEU A 15 -17.83 -5.80 48.73
C LEU A 15 -18.21 -6.62 47.48
N ARG A 16 -19.29 -7.39 47.62
CA ARG A 16 -19.87 -8.26 46.59
C ARG A 16 -20.87 -7.43 45.77
N LEU A 17 -20.49 -7.01 44.56
CA LEU A 17 -21.41 -6.40 43.60
C LEU A 17 -22.18 -7.49 42.84
N TYR A 18 -23.52 -7.41 42.89
CA TYR A 18 -24.45 -8.28 42.16
C TYR A 18 -24.42 -7.95 40.66
N LEU A 19 -24.15 -8.95 39.83
CA LEU A 19 -24.37 -8.90 38.37
C LEU A 19 -25.81 -9.37 38.06
N PRO A 20 -26.62 -8.61 37.30
CA PRO A 20 -27.85 -9.12 36.72
C PRO A 20 -27.57 -10.16 35.61
N ARG A 21 -28.45 -11.15 35.52
CA ARG A 21 -28.41 -12.29 34.61
C ARG A 21 -28.77 -11.92 33.16
N GLU A 22 -27.99 -12.48 32.24
CA GLU A 22 -28.37 -13.06 30.93
C GLU A 22 -28.93 -12.17 29.78
N PHE A 23 -28.09 -11.99 28.75
CA PHE A 23 -28.49 -11.95 27.34
C PHE A 23 -27.82 -13.16 26.62
N PRO A 24 -28.54 -13.97 25.83
CA PRO A 24 -27.96 -15.15 25.18
C PRO A 24 -27.27 -14.83 23.84
N ASP A 25 -26.26 -15.66 23.53
CA ASP A 25 -25.56 -15.85 22.23
C ASP A 25 -24.49 -14.87 21.71
N LEU A 26 -23.47 -14.64 22.55
CA LEU A 26 -22.10 -14.33 22.11
C LEU A 26 -21.12 -15.52 22.31
N ARG A 27 -21.63 -16.73 22.56
CA ARG A 27 -20.81 -17.90 22.96
C ARG A 27 -20.08 -18.62 21.81
N MET A 28 -20.12 -18.11 20.58
CA MET A 28 -19.42 -18.71 19.43
C MET A 28 -18.24 -17.88 18.88
N ILE A 29 -17.72 -16.92 19.66
CA ILE A 29 -16.57 -16.10 19.23
C ILE A 29 -15.36 -16.46 20.09
N ARG A 30 -14.30 -16.98 19.47
CA ARG A 30 -12.98 -17.08 20.11
C ARG A 30 -12.36 -15.69 20.15
N THR A 31 -12.63 -14.94 21.21
CA THR A 31 -12.11 -13.58 21.36
C THR A 31 -10.74 -13.57 22.05
N LYS A 32 -9.74 -12.93 21.45
CA LYS A 32 -8.50 -12.55 22.13
C LYS A 32 -8.45 -11.03 22.25
N TYR A 33 -8.79 -10.50 23.42
CA TYR A 33 -8.61 -9.09 23.75
C TYR A 33 -7.16 -8.82 24.19
N ILE A 34 -6.59 -7.69 23.78
CA ILE A 34 -5.31 -7.20 24.30
C ILE A 34 -5.63 -6.28 25.49
N ASN A 35 -5.22 -6.67 26.70
CA ASN A 35 -5.31 -5.81 27.88
C ASN A 35 -4.18 -4.77 27.83
N ALA A 36 -4.52 -3.50 27.65
CA ALA A 36 -3.59 -2.37 27.68
C ALA A 36 -3.28 -1.95 29.12
N ARG A 37 -2.43 -2.72 29.83
CA ARG A 37 -1.67 -2.26 31.01
C ARG A 37 -0.40 -3.09 31.16
N SER A 38 0.66 -2.68 30.48
CA SER A 38 2.03 -3.09 30.82
C SER A 38 3.01 -2.02 30.36
N ASP A 39 3.65 -1.39 31.33
CA ASP A 39 4.68 -0.37 31.17
C ASP A 39 5.98 -0.98 30.59
N ASN A 40 6.10 -0.99 29.25
CA ASN A 40 7.39 -0.98 28.56
C ASN A 40 7.21 -0.69 27.05
N PRO A 41 7.75 0.40 26.47
CA PRO A 41 7.40 0.83 25.11
C PRO A 41 8.08 0.05 23.96
N ALA A 42 8.87 -1.00 24.24
CA ALA A 42 9.73 -1.62 23.24
C ALA A 42 9.32 -3.04 22.78
N GLN A 43 8.23 -3.63 23.27
CA GLN A 43 7.90 -5.05 23.00
C GLN A 43 6.39 -5.36 22.85
N ALA A 44 5.62 -4.49 22.21
CA ALA A 44 4.24 -4.78 21.82
C ALA A 44 4.11 -5.08 20.31
N GLU A 45 5.03 -5.88 19.76
CA GLU A 45 4.77 -6.57 18.48
C GLU A 45 4.02 -7.87 18.80
N ALA A 46 2.70 -7.84 18.67
CA ALA A 46 1.88 -9.05 18.74
C ALA A 46 2.20 -9.92 17.51
N ASN A 47 3.19 -10.80 17.66
CA ASN A 47 3.57 -11.79 16.66
C ASN A 47 2.37 -12.69 16.34
N ALA A 48 1.81 -12.52 15.15
CA ALA A 48 0.85 -13.45 14.57
C ALA A 48 1.60 -14.73 14.14
N THR A 49 1.63 -15.72 15.04
CA THR A 49 1.79 -17.17 14.83
C THR A 49 2.90 -17.65 13.88
N ASP A 50 3.86 -18.36 14.47
CA ASP A 50 5.01 -19.07 13.89
C ASP A 50 4.66 -20.28 12.99
N THR A 51 3.70 -20.13 12.08
CA THR A 51 3.40 -21.10 11.02
C THR A 51 3.79 -20.49 9.69
N LYS A 52 4.50 -21.24 8.82
CA LYS A 52 4.93 -20.85 7.46
C LYS A 52 3.94 -19.87 6.80
N CYS A 53 4.21 -18.57 6.96
CA CYS A 53 3.25 -17.53 6.60
C CYS A 53 3.02 -17.61 5.08
N LYS A 54 1.77 -17.90 4.68
CA LYS A 54 1.42 -18.00 3.27
C LYS A 54 1.61 -16.62 2.65
N ARG A 55 2.06 -16.59 1.39
CA ARG A 55 2.28 -15.32 0.68
C ARG A 55 1.27 -15.17 -0.42
N ILE A 56 0.67 -13.99 -0.51
CA ILE A 56 -0.20 -13.64 -1.64
C ILE A 56 0.67 -13.46 -2.89
N ALA A 57 0.39 -14.21 -3.95
CA ALA A 57 1.09 -14.10 -5.22
C ALA A 57 0.54 -12.92 -6.02
N THR A 58 1.09 -11.73 -5.80
CA THR A 58 0.64 -10.47 -6.43
C THR A 58 0.82 -10.39 -7.96
N ARG A 59 1.40 -11.44 -8.59
CA ARG A 59 1.37 -11.62 -10.05
C ARG A 59 -0.06 -11.88 -10.57
N LEU A 60 -0.94 -12.38 -9.71
CA LEU A 60 -2.38 -12.47 -9.97
C LEU A 60 -3.07 -11.17 -9.54
N PRO A 61 -4.20 -10.81 -10.18
CA PRO A 61 -4.97 -9.66 -9.76
C PRO A 61 -5.65 -9.92 -8.41
N HIS A 62 -5.47 -9.01 -7.47
CA HIS A 62 -6.16 -8.98 -6.19
C HIS A 62 -6.96 -7.69 -6.06
N ARG A 63 -8.11 -7.75 -5.40
CA ARG A 63 -8.99 -6.60 -5.19
C ARG A 63 -8.84 -6.09 -3.77
N VAL A 64 -8.41 -4.85 -3.65
CA VAL A 64 -8.42 -4.07 -2.40
C VAL A 64 -9.57 -3.09 -2.51
N ALA A 65 -10.38 -2.98 -1.46
CA ALA A 65 -11.60 -2.21 -1.49
C ALA A 65 -11.78 -1.40 -0.21
N HIS A 66 -12.60 -0.37 -0.31
CA HIS A 66 -13.04 0.46 0.81
C HIS A 66 -14.56 0.65 0.75
N TRP A 67 -15.20 0.66 1.92
CA TRP A 67 -16.62 0.93 2.07
C TRP A 67 -16.94 1.58 3.42
N ASN A 68 -17.49 2.80 3.39
CA ASN A 68 -18.13 3.39 4.57
C ASN A 68 -19.51 2.72 4.80
N VAL A 69 -19.69 2.08 5.95
CA VAL A 69 -20.85 1.23 6.24
C VAL A 69 -21.90 1.88 7.13
N ARG A 70 -21.64 3.05 7.74
CA ARG A 70 -22.58 3.73 8.65
C ARG A 70 -23.12 2.83 9.76
N GLY A 71 -22.20 2.29 10.56
CA GLY A 71 -22.45 1.41 11.69
C GLY A 71 -22.53 -0.07 11.28
N LEU A 72 -21.65 -0.88 11.86
CA LEU A 72 -21.59 -2.34 11.63
C LEU A 72 -22.38 -3.14 12.69
N LEU A 73 -22.84 -2.47 13.76
CA LEU A 73 -23.56 -3.08 14.88
C LEU A 73 -25.00 -3.49 14.56
N GLU A 74 -25.55 -3.04 13.42
CA GLU A 74 -26.87 -3.44 12.96
C GLU A 74 -26.90 -4.94 12.65
N GLN A 75 -27.91 -5.64 13.16
CA GLN A 75 -27.99 -7.10 13.03
C GLN A 75 -28.03 -7.53 11.57
N GLY A 76 -27.20 -8.51 11.20
CA GLY A 76 -27.10 -9.05 9.84
C GLY A 76 -26.31 -8.18 8.85
N LYS A 77 -25.97 -6.94 9.18
CA LYS A 77 -25.23 -6.04 8.28
C LYS A 77 -23.84 -6.55 7.96
N LEU A 78 -23.15 -7.12 8.95
CA LEU A 78 -21.86 -7.77 8.73
C LEU A 78 -21.97 -8.90 7.69
N SER A 79 -22.97 -9.78 7.80
CA SER A 79 -23.18 -10.87 6.84
C SER A 79 -23.47 -10.35 5.43
N ILE A 80 -24.17 -9.22 5.30
CA ILE A 80 -24.39 -8.56 4.00
C ILE A 80 -23.06 -8.05 3.42
N VAL A 81 -22.24 -7.39 4.23
CA VAL A 81 -20.92 -6.90 3.83
C VAL A 81 -20.01 -8.05 3.39
N GLU A 82 -19.97 -9.15 4.14
CA GLU A 82 -19.17 -10.34 3.80
C GLU A 82 -19.66 -11.01 2.51
N ARG A 83 -20.98 -11.09 2.30
CA ARG A 83 -21.55 -11.62 1.06
C ARG A 83 -21.19 -10.75 -0.15
N GLU A 84 -21.25 -9.43 -0.02
CA GLU A 84 -20.83 -8.51 -1.09
C GLU A 84 -19.32 -8.55 -1.32
N MET A 85 -18.52 -8.75 -0.27
CA MET A 85 -17.08 -8.98 -0.35
C MET A 85 -16.77 -10.23 -1.19
N GLU A 86 -17.44 -11.35 -0.94
CA GLU A 86 -17.31 -12.60 -1.71
C GLU A 86 -17.79 -12.40 -3.16
N ARG A 87 -18.98 -11.83 -3.36
CA ARG A 87 -19.56 -11.53 -4.68
C ARG A 87 -18.62 -10.70 -5.56
N HIS A 88 -17.93 -9.73 -4.96
CA HIS A 88 -16.98 -8.87 -5.64
C HIS A 88 -15.53 -9.37 -5.56
N GLN A 89 -15.28 -10.57 -5.04
CA GLN A 89 -13.96 -11.20 -4.93
C GLN A 89 -12.93 -10.26 -4.29
N VAL A 90 -13.37 -9.51 -3.29
CA VAL A 90 -12.53 -8.56 -2.56
C VAL A 90 -11.64 -9.36 -1.60
N ALA A 91 -10.34 -9.16 -1.72
CA ALA A 91 -9.36 -9.84 -0.87
C ALA A 91 -9.22 -9.14 0.49
N ILE A 92 -9.23 -7.81 0.46
CA ILE A 92 -9.04 -6.94 1.61
C ILE A 92 -10.05 -5.81 1.51
N LEU A 93 -10.90 -5.67 2.51
CA LEU A 93 -11.94 -4.65 2.58
C LEU A 93 -11.69 -3.74 3.77
N GLY A 94 -11.42 -2.47 3.49
CA GLY A 94 -11.38 -1.41 4.48
C GLY A 94 -12.79 -0.88 4.77
N LEU A 95 -13.07 -0.61 6.04
CA LEU A 95 -14.34 -0.08 6.51
C LEU A 95 -14.12 1.22 7.29
N SER A 96 -15.05 2.15 7.11
CA SER A 96 -15.17 3.37 7.91
C SER A 96 -16.57 3.50 8.48
N GLU A 97 -16.71 4.30 9.53
CA GLU A 97 -17.92 4.41 10.37
C GLU A 97 -18.39 3.03 10.87
N THR A 98 -17.48 2.23 11.43
CA THR A 98 -17.86 0.88 11.91
C THR A 98 -18.67 0.92 13.19
N HIS A 99 -18.57 2.01 13.96
CA HIS A 99 -19.21 2.19 15.27
C HIS A 99 -18.75 1.17 16.33
N LEU A 100 -17.66 0.45 16.06
CA LEU A 100 -17.06 -0.49 17.00
C LEU A 100 -16.26 0.29 18.06
N ARG A 101 -16.55 0.04 19.34
CA ARG A 101 -15.91 0.76 20.46
C ARG A 101 -14.51 0.26 20.75
N GLN A 102 -14.29 -1.06 20.65
CA GLN A 102 -13.04 -1.67 21.06
C GLN A 102 -12.11 -1.89 19.87
N SER A 103 -10.81 -1.72 20.12
CA SER A 103 -9.75 -2.12 19.21
C SER A 103 -9.41 -3.60 19.43
N GLY A 104 -9.14 -4.32 18.35
CA GLY A 104 -8.81 -5.75 18.43
C GLY A 104 -9.04 -6.46 17.11
N HIS A 105 -9.17 -7.77 17.18
CA HIS A 105 -9.54 -8.58 16.03
C HIS A 105 -10.36 -9.80 16.44
N TYR A 106 -11.19 -10.28 15.53
CA TYR A 106 -11.98 -11.50 15.72
C TYR A 106 -12.26 -12.16 14.37
N GLU A 107 -12.51 -13.46 14.41
CA GLU A 107 -12.91 -14.25 13.24
C GLU A 107 -14.44 -14.28 13.16
N THR A 108 -14.97 -14.15 11.94
CA THR A 108 -16.41 -14.23 11.64
C THR A 108 -16.85 -15.67 11.47
N THR A 109 -18.16 -15.91 11.48
CA THR A 109 -18.74 -17.24 11.20
C THR A 109 -18.40 -17.73 9.79
N GLU A 110 -18.17 -16.82 8.85
CA GLU A 110 -17.77 -17.13 7.47
C GLU A 110 -16.26 -17.45 7.34
N GLY A 111 -15.48 -17.26 8.41
CA GLY A 111 -14.04 -17.50 8.49
C GLY A 111 -13.17 -16.30 8.10
N ASN A 112 -13.77 -15.13 7.82
CA ASN A 112 -12.99 -13.92 7.57
C ASN A 112 -12.48 -13.34 8.89
N THR A 113 -11.38 -12.60 8.87
CA THR A 113 -10.86 -11.93 10.07
C THR A 113 -11.09 -10.43 9.98
N ILE A 114 -11.70 -9.85 11.01
CA ILE A 114 -11.90 -8.41 11.14
C ILE A 114 -10.89 -7.87 12.14
N TYR A 115 -10.16 -6.84 11.73
CA TYR A 115 -9.28 -6.04 12.58
C TYR A 115 -9.93 -4.67 12.76
N CYS A 116 -10.19 -4.24 13.99
CA CYS A 116 -10.91 -3.01 14.28
C CYS A 116 -10.10 -2.06 15.16
N SER A 117 -10.35 -0.77 14.99
CA SER A 117 -9.81 0.32 15.81
C SER A 117 -10.95 1.25 16.21
N GLY A 118 -11.15 1.40 17.51
CA GLY A 118 -12.18 2.24 18.12
C GLY A 118 -11.63 3.00 19.35
N ASN A 119 -12.32 4.05 19.77
CA ASN A 119 -11.87 4.94 20.85
C ASN A 119 -12.38 4.56 22.26
N GLY A 120 -13.10 3.45 22.42
CA GLY A 120 -13.64 2.96 23.69
C GLY A 120 -14.84 3.74 24.24
N GLU A 121 -14.86 5.06 24.08
CA GLU A 121 -15.80 5.99 24.72
C GLU A 121 -17.03 6.29 23.86
N GLN A 122 -16.86 6.46 22.55
CA GLN A 122 -17.92 6.86 21.62
C GLN A 122 -18.10 5.86 20.48
N SER A 123 -19.34 5.51 20.19
CA SER A 123 -19.70 4.56 19.13
C SER A 123 -19.92 5.24 17.77
N SER A 124 -19.53 6.51 17.59
CA SER A 124 -19.86 7.29 16.38
C SER A 124 -18.82 7.18 15.26
N ASN A 125 -17.58 6.81 15.58
CA ASN A 125 -16.49 6.65 14.62
C ASN A 125 -16.11 5.16 14.49
N GLY A 126 -14.87 4.88 14.08
CA GLY A 126 -14.32 3.54 14.03
C GLY A 126 -13.94 3.15 12.62
N VAL A 127 -12.78 2.52 12.51
CA VAL A 127 -12.26 1.93 11.27
C VAL A 127 -12.01 0.45 11.47
N ALA A 128 -12.14 -0.31 10.39
CA ALA A 128 -11.79 -1.73 10.40
C ALA A 128 -11.22 -2.17 9.07
N VAL A 129 -10.54 -3.31 9.07
CA VAL A 129 -10.15 -4.04 7.86
C VAL A 129 -10.62 -5.48 7.98
N ILE A 130 -11.41 -5.93 7.01
CA ILE A 130 -11.80 -7.33 6.85
C ILE A 130 -10.84 -7.99 5.86
N ILE A 131 -10.22 -9.09 6.30
CA ILE A 131 -9.38 -9.96 5.50
C ILE A 131 -10.17 -11.21 5.15
N HIS A 132 -10.23 -11.51 3.86
CA HIS A 132 -10.90 -12.72 3.38
C HIS A 132 -10.23 -13.97 3.94
N LYS A 133 -11.00 -15.00 4.32
CA LYS A 133 -10.51 -16.27 4.91
C LYS A 133 -9.31 -16.91 4.23
N LYS A 134 -9.26 -16.78 2.89
CA LYS A 134 -8.14 -17.25 2.05
C LYS A 134 -6.79 -16.59 2.38
N TYR A 135 -6.81 -15.39 2.94
CA TYR A 135 -5.66 -14.52 3.16
C TYR A 135 -5.35 -14.25 4.63
N ASN A 136 -6.11 -14.79 5.59
CA ASN A 136 -5.86 -14.61 7.03
C ASN A 136 -4.41 -14.95 7.41
N ASN A 137 -3.89 -16.08 6.92
CA ASN A 137 -2.51 -16.52 7.20
C ASN A 137 -1.42 -15.71 6.45
N CYS A 138 -1.81 -14.65 5.74
CA CYS A 138 -0.89 -13.72 5.09
C CYS A 138 -0.74 -12.42 5.90
N VAL A 139 -1.53 -12.20 6.96
CA VAL A 139 -1.40 -11.00 7.80
C VAL A 139 -0.14 -11.13 8.67
N LEU A 140 0.75 -10.16 8.59
CA LEU A 140 1.97 -10.09 9.43
C LEU A 140 1.72 -9.38 10.76
N GLY A 141 0.82 -8.40 10.76
CA GLY A 141 0.46 -7.62 11.94
C GLY A 141 -0.46 -6.48 11.58
N TYR A 142 -1.03 -5.84 12.60
CA TYR A 142 -1.86 -4.64 12.47
C TYR A 142 -1.61 -3.72 13.67
N LYS A 143 -1.83 -2.42 13.48
CA LYS A 143 -1.70 -1.41 14.54
C LYS A 143 -2.94 -0.51 14.53
N PRO A 144 -3.82 -0.61 15.54
CA PRO A 144 -4.84 0.41 15.78
C PRO A 144 -4.14 1.68 16.28
N ILE A 145 -4.42 2.84 15.67
CA ILE A 145 -3.81 4.11 16.07
C ILE A 145 -4.83 4.96 16.82
N ASN A 146 -5.99 5.17 16.21
CA ASN A 146 -7.16 5.81 16.83
C ASN A 146 -8.44 5.31 16.12
N ASP A 147 -9.60 5.90 16.43
CA ASP A 147 -10.88 5.56 15.82
C ASP A 147 -11.03 5.99 14.34
N ARG A 148 -10.03 6.70 13.80
CA ARG A 148 -10.00 7.18 12.41
C ARG A 148 -8.91 6.54 11.57
N ILE A 149 -7.87 5.98 12.17
CA ILE A 149 -6.68 5.48 11.48
C ILE A 149 -6.29 4.13 12.06
N MET A 150 -6.04 3.17 11.18
CA MET A 150 -5.37 1.92 11.53
C MET A 150 -4.49 1.43 10.38
N THR A 151 -3.48 0.64 10.71
CA THR A 151 -2.61 0.02 9.72
C THR A 151 -2.68 -1.50 9.79
N ILE A 152 -2.53 -2.15 8.64
CA ILE A 152 -2.39 -3.59 8.54
C ILE A 152 -1.30 -3.94 7.52
N LYS A 153 -0.50 -4.94 7.87
CA LYS A 153 0.66 -5.38 7.10
C LYS A 153 0.41 -6.77 6.53
N ILE A 154 0.50 -6.91 5.21
CA ILE A 154 0.15 -8.13 4.49
C ILE A 154 1.37 -8.71 3.77
N ASN A 155 1.65 -9.98 4.05
CA ASN A 155 2.71 -10.78 3.44
C ASN A 155 2.37 -11.11 1.98
N CYS A 156 3.02 -10.38 1.09
CA CYS A 156 2.83 -10.49 -0.34
C CYS A 156 4.17 -10.84 -1.00
N LYS A 157 4.15 -11.69 -2.03
CA LYS A 157 5.29 -11.93 -2.91
C LYS A 157 5.03 -11.16 -4.21
N PRO A 158 5.93 -10.29 -4.67
CA PRO A 158 7.33 -10.14 -4.26
C PRO A 158 7.58 -9.14 -3.12
N ILE A 159 6.60 -8.30 -2.76
CA ILE A 159 6.76 -7.17 -1.85
C ILE A 159 5.60 -7.14 -0.88
N VAL A 160 5.89 -6.88 0.40
CA VAL A 160 4.92 -6.70 1.47
C VAL A 160 4.09 -5.42 1.24
N ILE A 161 2.81 -5.49 1.56
CA ILE A 161 1.88 -4.36 1.39
C ILE A 161 1.46 -3.87 2.78
N ASN A 162 1.62 -2.57 3.03
CA ASN A 162 1.00 -1.87 4.15
C ASN A 162 -0.25 -1.17 3.65
N ILE A 163 -1.36 -1.39 4.35
CA ILE A 163 -2.62 -0.73 4.10
C ILE A 163 -2.93 0.14 5.30
N VAL A 164 -3.13 1.43 5.06
CA VAL A 164 -3.60 2.39 6.05
C VAL A 164 -5.06 2.67 5.75
N GLN A 165 -5.94 2.29 6.67
CA GLN A 165 -7.37 2.58 6.60
C GLN A 165 -7.64 3.90 7.30
N VAL A 166 -8.37 4.81 6.64
CA VAL A 166 -8.67 6.14 7.18
C VAL A 166 -10.15 6.50 7.16
N TYR A 167 -10.55 7.33 8.12
CA TYR A 167 -11.80 8.05 8.15
C TYR A 167 -11.54 9.51 8.54
N ALA A 168 -11.44 10.38 7.54
CA ALA A 168 -11.13 11.79 7.77
C ALA A 168 -12.26 12.51 8.54
N PRO A 169 -11.94 13.53 9.35
CA PRO A 169 -12.94 14.35 10.04
C PRO A 169 -14.03 14.88 9.08
N THR A 170 -15.24 15.07 9.58
CA THR A 170 -16.36 15.54 8.74
C THR A 170 -16.27 17.05 8.51
N ALA A 171 -17.09 17.61 7.61
CA ALA A 171 -17.14 19.05 7.35
C ALA A 171 -17.52 19.90 8.59
N GLN A 172 -18.12 19.31 9.63
CA GLN A 172 -18.49 19.98 10.87
C GLN A 172 -17.37 19.95 11.93
N SER A 173 -16.31 19.19 11.69
CA SER A 173 -15.16 19.10 12.59
C SER A 173 -14.35 20.40 12.60
N LEU A 174 -13.74 20.69 13.74
CA LEU A 174 -12.90 21.88 13.92
C LEU A 174 -11.63 21.74 13.05
N GLU A 175 -11.05 22.87 12.66
CA GLU A 175 -9.82 22.88 11.85
C GLU A 175 -8.66 22.16 12.58
N CYS A 176 -8.56 22.34 13.89
CA CYS A 176 -7.58 21.62 14.73
C CYS A 176 -7.73 20.09 14.67
N ASP A 177 -8.95 19.56 14.52
CA ASP A 177 -9.18 18.12 14.38
C ASP A 177 -8.69 17.61 13.02
N ILE A 178 -8.81 18.44 11.98
CA ILE A 178 -8.31 18.14 10.64
C ILE A 178 -6.78 18.15 10.66
N ASP A 179 -6.17 19.16 11.28
CA ASP A 179 -4.72 19.26 11.44
C ASP A 179 -4.15 18.04 12.18
N SER A 180 -4.71 17.75 13.35
CA SER A 180 -4.31 16.60 14.16
C SER A 180 -4.47 15.27 13.39
N PHE A 181 -5.54 15.13 12.59
CA PHE A 181 -5.71 13.94 11.74
C PHE A 181 -4.58 13.78 10.73
N TYR A 182 -4.18 14.85 10.03
CA TYR A 182 -3.10 14.79 9.04
C TYR A 182 -1.73 14.59 9.71
N GLU A 183 -1.47 15.20 10.86
CA GLU A 183 -0.24 14.99 11.64
C GLU A 183 -0.08 13.51 12.05
N VAL A 184 -1.10 12.93 12.66
CA VAL A 184 -1.09 11.52 13.08
C VAL A 184 -0.96 10.59 11.87
N LEU A 185 -1.59 10.92 10.75
CA LEU A 185 -1.49 10.15 9.51
C LEU A 185 -0.08 10.20 8.91
N GLU A 186 0.55 11.37 8.93
CA GLU A 186 1.92 11.58 8.45
C GLU A 186 2.93 10.80 9.30
N ASP A 187 2.81 10.88 10.64
CA ASP A 187 3.62 10.09 11.58
C ASP A 187 3.46 8.58 11.35
N THR A 188 2.22 8.16 11.10
CA THR A 188 1.90 6.76 10.80
C THR A 188 2.62 6.29 9.55
N ILE A 189 2.59 7.07 8.46
CA ILE A 189 3.23 6.73 7.19
C ILE A 189 4.75 6.76 7.32
N ASN A 190 5.30 7.74 8.04
CA ASN A 190 6.74 7.87 8.27
C ASN A 190 7.30 6.71 9.10
N GLY A 191 6.49 6.10 9.97
CA GLY A 191 6.84 4.88 10.69
C GLY A 191 6.87 3.60 9.83
N LEU A 192 6.34 3.62 8.60
CA LEU A 192 6.28 2.43 7.74
C LEU A 192 7.57 2.25 6.92
N PRO A 193 8.00 1.00 6.63
CA PRO A 193 9.20 0.76 5.84
C PRO A 193 9.05 1.24 4.37
N ARG A 194 9.89 2.18 3.95
CA ARG A 194 9.89 2.77 2.58
C ARG A 194 10.11 1.79 1.41
N ARG A 195 10.56 0.55 1.69
CA ARG A 195 10.75 -0.51 0.67
C ARG A 195 9.47 -1.30 0.41
N GLU A 196 8.50 -1.22 1.31
CA GLU A 196 7.22 -1.90 1.21
C GLU A 196 6.22 -1.06 0.41
N MET A 197 5.18 -1.68 -0.13
CA MET A 197 4.15 -0.96 -0.88
C MET A 197 3.14 -0.34 0.09
N LEU A 198 2.89 0.96 -0.04
CA LEU A 198 1.86 1.65 0.73
C LEU A 198 0.57 1.81 -0.11
N ILE A 199 -0.56 1.46 0.51
CA ILE A 199 -1.90 1.79 0.05
C ILE A 199 -2.59 2.55 1.19
N VAL A 200 -3.12 3.74 0.92
CA VAL A 200 -3.97 4.45 1.88
C VAL A 200 -5.38 4.46 1.30
N GLN A 201 -6.34 3.96 2.05
CA GLN A 201 -7.71 3.90 1.58
C GLN A 201 -8.68 4.33 2.68
N GLY A 202 -9.79 4.91 2.27
CA GLY A 202 -10.73 5.41 3.25
C GLY A 202 -11.72 6.40 2.67
N ASP A 203 -12.53 6.91 3.59
CA ASP A 203 -13.37 8.07 3.36
C ASP A 203 -12.59 9.31 3.78
N TRP A 204 -12.31 10.18 2.81
CA TRP A 204 -11.50 11.37 3.00
C TRP A 204 -12.34 12.62 3.26
N ASN A 205 -13.67 12.54 3.16
CA ASN A 205 -14.54 13.72 3.27
C ASN A 205 -14.07 14.91 2.40
N ALA A 206 -13.45 14.60 1.25
CA ALA A 206 -12.75 15.55 0.39
C ALA A 206 -13.20 15.36 -1.07
N LYS A 207 -13.32 16.44 -1.84
CA LYS A 207 -13.66 16.37 -3.26
C LYS A 207 -12.48 16.86 -4.08
N ILE A 208 -11.85 15.96 -4.83
CA ILE A 208 -10.74 16.31 -5.73
C ILE A 208 -11.24 16.99 -7.02
N GLY A 209 -12.47 16.66 -7.43
CA GLY A 209 -13.07 17.19 -8.66
C GLY A 209 -12.47 16.62 -9.95
N ASP A 210 -12.97 17.14 -11.05
CA ASP A 210 -12.46 16.88 -12.39
C ASP A 210 -11.08 17.53 -12.57
N SER A 211 -10.07 16.70 -12.82
CA SER A 211 -8.66 17.05 -12.90
C SER A 211 -8.09 16.83 -14.31
N ARG A 212 -8.94 16.91 -15.35
CA ARG A 212 -8.54 16.79 -16.76
C ARG A 212 -7.41 17.74 -17.17
N TYR A 213 -7.38 18.93 -16.60
CA TYR A 213 -6.44 20.01 -16.94
C TYR A 213 -5.27 20.17 -15.95
N ASP A 214 -5.21 19.32 -14.92
CA ASP A 214 -4.20 19.41 -13.85
C ASP A 214 -2.89 18.72 -14.26
N ASP A 215 -2.27 19.23 -15.33
CA ASP A 215 -1.14 18.57 -15.97
C ASP A 215 0.10 18.49 -15.09
N HIS A 216 0.24 19.45 -14.17
CA HIS A 216 1.34 19.56 -13.21
C HIS A 216 1.34 18.48 -12.12
N ILE A 217 0.20 17.82 -11.86
CA ILE A 217 0.05 16.78 -10.81
C ILE A 217 -0.45 15.42 -11.35
N ARG A 218 -0.28 15.16 -12.65
CA ARG A 218 -0.75 13.91 -13.31
C ARG A 218 -0.17 12.62 -12.73
N ASN A 219 0.96 12.70 -12.05
CA ASN A 219 1.53 11.58 -11.33
C ASN A 219 0.75 11.23 -10.06
N VAL A 220 0.06 12.19 -9.46
CA VAL A 220 -0.75 12.05 -8.24
C VAL A 220 -2.21 11.79 -8.59
N VAL A 221 -2.81 12.64 -9.43
CA VAL A 221 -4.23 12.54 -9.81
C VAL A 221 -4.37 12.13 -11.27
N GLY A 222 -5.41 11.36 -11.59
CA GLY A 222 -5.78 11.05 -12.96
C GLY A 222 -6.83 11.99 -13.53
N ARG A 223 -7.12 11.86 -14.83
CA ARG A 223 -8.01 12.79 -15.58
C ARG A 223 -9.50 12.58 -15.36
N TYR A 224 -9.92 11.64 -14.53
CA TYR A 224 -11.32 11.16 -14.47
C TYR A 224 -11.95 11.31 -13.09
N GLY A 225 -11.55 12.33 -12.32
CA GLY A 225 -12.23 12.70 -11.09
C GLY A 225 -13.63 13.29 -11.31
N LEU A 226 -14.45 13.30 -10.26
CA LEU A 226 -15.85 13.74 -10.32
C LEU A 226 -16.08 15.02 -9.51
N GLY A 227 -16.77 15.99 -10.12
CA GLY A 227 -17.26 17.20 -9.44
C GLY A 227 -16.27 18.36 -9.45
N ILE A 228 -16.44 19.29 -8.51
CA ILE A 228 -15.58 20.47 -8.33
C ILE A 228 -14.73 20.25 -7.08
N ARG A 229 -13.45 20.64 -7.16
CA ARG A 229 -12.53 20.55 -6.04
C ARG A 229 -12.97 21.45 -4.89
N ASN A 230 -12.93 20.93 -3.65
CA ASN A 230 -13.06 21.75 -2.45
C ASN A 230 -11.71 21.90 -1.74
N GLU A 231 -11.63 22.78 -0.75
CA GLU A 231 -10.44 23.04 0.06
C GLU A 231 -9.85 21.76 0.67
N ARG A 232 -10.71 20.88 1.20
CA ARG A 232 -10.30 19.56 1.71
C ARG A 232 -9.71 18.66 0.63
N GLY A 233 -10.20 18.79 -0.60
CA GLY A 233 -9.65 18.12 -1.77
C GLY A 233 -8.26 18.62 -2.13
N GLU A 234 -8.00 19.92 -1.99
CA GLU A 234 -6.67 20.49 -2.19
C GLU A 234 -5.71 19.97 -1.11
N ARG A 235 -6.10 20.03 0.17
CA ARG A 235 -5.31 19.49 1.28
C ARG A 235 -5.01 17.99 1.13
N PHE A 236 -5.98 17.21 0.66
CA PHE A 236 -5.76 15.79 0.38
C PHE A 236 -4.76 15.57 -0.78
N LEU A 237 -4.78 16.42 -1.80
CA LEU A 237 -3.80 16.36 -2.89
C LEU A 237 -2.41 16.78 -2.43
N GLU A 238 -2.28 17.83 -1.63
CA GLU A 238 -1.01 18.24 -1.01
C GLU A 238 -0.39 17.10 -0.21
N PHE A 239 -1.19 16.43 0.63
CA PHE A 239 -0.79 15.22 1.35
C PHE A 239 -0.33 14.12 0.39
N CYS A 240 -1.06 13.88 -0.71
CA CYS A 240 -0.67 12.87 -1.71
C CYS A 240 0.62 13.25 -2.44
N ILE A 241 0.85 14.53 -2.73
CA ILE A 241 2.08 15.03 -3.36
C ILE A 241 3.27 14.81 -2.42
N GLY A 242 3.14 15.21 -1.15
CA GLY A 242 4.19 15.03 -0.13
C GLY A 242 4.60 13.57 0.05
N ASN A 243 3.61 12.68 0.10
CA ASN A 243 3.83 11.24 0.30
C ASN A 243 4.02 10.44 -0.99
N ARG A 244 4.04 11.08 -2.16
CA ARG A 244 4.16 10.45 -3.49
C ARG A 244 3.10 9.35 -3.69
N LEU A 245 1.85 9.65 -3.32
CA LEU A 245 0.70 8.78 -3.49
C LEU A 245 -0.06 9.14 -4.77
N THR A 246 -0.54 8.11 -5.46
CA THR A 246 -1.43 8.24 -6.61
C THR A 246 -2.86 7.91 -6.20
N VAL A 247 -3.81 8.81 -6.48
CA VAL A 247 -5.24 8.58 -6.32
C VAL A 247 -5.75 7.68 -7.44
N THR A 248 -6.05 6.42 -7.12
CA THR A 248 -6.31 5.41 -8.15
C THR A 248 -7.66 5.59 -8.84
N ASN A 249 -8.67 6.05 -8.10
CA ASN A 249 -10.06 6.20 -8.57
C ASN A 249 -10.20 7.17 -9.75
N THR A 250 -9.30 8.15 -9.85
CA THR A 250 -9.32 9.19 -10.88
C THR A 250 -8.50 8.80 -12.12
N CYS A 251 -7.76 7.68 -12.08
CA CYS A 251 -6.83 7.25 -13.13
C CYS A 251 -7.50 6.61 -14.35
N PHE A 252 -8.73 6.10 -14.22
CA PHE A 252 -9.37 5.25 -15.23
C PHE A 252 -10.66 5.86 -15.75
N LYS A 253 -10.86 5.80 -17.08
CA LYS A 253 -12.12 6.18 -17.71
C LYS A 253 -13.17 5.12 -17.41
N ASN A 254 -14.05 5.40 -16.46
CA ASN A 254 -15.18 4.55 -16.11
C ASN A 254 -16.51 5.23 -16.49
N HIS A 255 -17.58 4.44 -16.61
CA HIS A 255 -18.92 4.99 -16.76
C HIS A 255 -19.26 5.92 -15.57
N PRO A 256 -19.94 7.07 -15.75
CA PRO A 256 -20.21 8.04 -14.68
C PRO A 256 -20.85 7.43 -13.41
N ARG A 257 -21.73 6.44 -13.59
CA ARG A 257 -22.33 5.67 -12.47
C ARG A 257 -21.30 5.00 -11.55
N ARG A 258 -20.08 4.74 -12.02
CA ARG A 258 -19.01 4.05 -11.27
C ARG A 258 -17.94 4.99 -10.72
N LEU A 259 -18.19 6.31 -10.75
CA LEU A 259 -17.27 7.33 -10.25
C LEU A 259 -17.67 7.84 -8.86
N TYR A 260 -18.95 8.07 -8.64
CA TYR A 260 -19.44 8.54 -7.35
C TYR A 260 -19.33 7.46 -6.28
N THR A 261 -19.03 7.88 -5.07
CA THR A 261 -18.83 7.02 -3.91
C THR A 261 -19.86 7.30 -2.82
N TRP A 262 -20.52 8.46 -2.85
CA TRP A 262 -21.55 8.85 -1.89
C TRP A 262 -22.76 9.49 -2.59
N LYS A 263 -23.96 9.29 -2.04
CA LYS A 263 -25.20 9.90 -2.50
C LYS A 263 -25.87 10.67 -1.35
N SER A 264 -26.36 11.88 -1.61
CA SER A 264 -27.12 12.60 -0.60
C SER A 264 -28.50 11.98 -0.35
N PRO A 265 -29.14 12.25 0.81
CA PRO A 265 -30.53 11.87 1.05
C PRO A 265 -31.44 12.39 -0.08
N GLY A 266 -32.24 11.48 -0.63
CA GLY A 266 -33.09 11.74 -1.80
C GLY A 266 -32.36 11.72 -3.15
N ASP A 267 -31.11 11.24 -3.22
CA ASP A 267 -30.28 11.14 -4.44
C ASP A 267 -30.12 12.45 -5.21
N ARG A 268 -30.13 13.59 -4.49
CA ARG A 268 -30.04 14.93 -5.07
C ARG A 268 -28.63 15.27 -5.57
N TYR A 269 -27.62 14.76 -4.88
CA TYR A 269 -26.21 15.01 -5.16
C TYR A 269 -25.43 13.71 -5.08
N ARG A 270 -24.43 13.57 -5.95
CA ARG A 270 -23.51 12.44 -5.96
C ARG A 270 -22.09 12.96 -5.94
N ASN A 271 -21.32 12.54 -4.94
CA ASN A 271 -19.95 13.00 -4.73
C ASN A 271 -18.97 11.83 -4.76
N GLN A 272 -17.72 12.14 -5.03
CA GLN A 272 -16.59 11.22 -4.90
C GLN A 272 -15.75 11.72 -3.72
N ILE A 273 -15.87 11.03 -2.58
CA ILE A 273 -15.22 11.38 -1.31
C ILE A 273 -14.41 10.22 -0.71
N ASP A 274 -14.62 9.01 -1.23
CA ASP A 274 -13.90 7.81 -0.87
C ASP A 274 -12.79 7.53 -1.89
N PHE A 275 -11.55 7.35 -1.42
CA PHE A 275 -10.40 7.18 -2.30
C PHE A 275 -9.50 6.04 -1.84
N ILE A 276 -8.99 5.31 -2.83
CA ILE A 276 -7.89 4.36 -2.65
C ILE A 276 -6.67 4.98 -3.33
N THR A 277 -5.61 5.20 -2.56
CA THR A 277 -4.32 5.68 -3.05
C THR A 277 -3.28 4.58 -2.99
N ILE A 278 -2.25 4.71 -3.82
CA ILE A 278 -1.12 3.78 -3.85
C ILE A 278 0.17 4.57 -4.05
N ASP A 279 1.27 4.14 -3.46
CA ASP A 279 2.60 4.70 -3.76
C ASP A 279 2.82 4.77 -5.29
N GLN A 280 3.22 5.95 -5.75
CA GLN A 280 3.43 6.31 -7.14
C GLN A 280 4.37 5.33 -7.86
N ARG A 281 5.35 4.75 -7.16
CA ARG A 281 6.24 3.69 -7.69
C ARG A 281 5.44 2.50 -8.21
N TRP A 282 4.32 2.19 -7.55
CA TRP A 282 3.47 1.05 -7.83
C TRP A 282 2.22 1.38 -8.63
N ARG A 283 2.02 2.64 -9.04
CA ARG A 283 0.89 3.11 -9.85
C ARG A 283 0.54 2.18 -11.02
N SER A 284 1.56 1.72 -11.75
CA SER A 284 1.39 0.83 -12.91
C SER A 284 0.87 -0.59 -12.57
N SER A 285 0.84 -0.95 -11.28
CA SER A 285 0.27 -2.21 -10.80
C SER A 285 -1.25 -2.15 -10.70
N VAL A 286 -1.85 -0.96 -10.69
CA VAL A 286 -3.31 -0.82 -10.65
C VAL A 286 -3.87 -1.07 -12.05
N ILE A 287 -4.74 -2.07 -12.17
CA ILE A 287 -5.40 -2.43 -13.44
C ILE A 287 -6.63 -1.57 -13.67
N ASN A 288 -7.41 -1.34 -12.61
CA ASN A 288 -8.61 -0.51 -12.64
C ASN A 288 -8.98 -0.12 -11.20
N SER A 289 -9.64 1.02 -11.03
CA SER A 289 -10.27 1.46 -9.78
C SER A 289 -11.62 2.07 -10.09
N LYS A 290 -12.69 1.58 -9.45
CA LYS A 290 -14.08 1.99 -9.73
C LYS A 290 -15.02 1.64 -8.60
N THR A 291 -16.19 2.28 -8.57
CA THR A 291 -17.26 1.93 -7.64
C THR A 291 -18.19 0.84 -8.19
N PHE A 292 -18.87 0.15 -7.27
CA PHE A 292 -19.88 -0.86 -7.56
C PHE A 292 -21.24 -0.41 -6.98
N PRO A 293 -22.03 0.38 -7.74
CA PRO A 293 -23.31 0.90 -7.27
C PRO A 293 -24.38 -0.14 -6.93
N GLY A 294 -24.23 -1.37 -7.43
CA GLY A 294 -25.14 -2.49 -7.16
C GLY A 294 -24.77 -3.32 -5.92
N ALA A 295 -23.64 -3.01 -5.28
CA ALA A 295 -23.34 -3.50 -3.94
C ALA A 295 -24.12 -2.65 -2.93
N ASP A 296 -24.84 -3.31 -2.03
CA ASP A 296 -25.69 -2.64 -1.05
C ASP A 296 -25.52 -3.25 0.34
N CYS A 297 -25.33 -2.38 1.32
CA CYS A 297 -25.23 -2.71 2.74
C CYS A 297 -26.07 -1.75 3.60
N ASN A 298 -27.10 -1.13 3.02
CA ASN A 298 -27.88 -0.07 3.67
C ASN A 298 -27.03 1.16 4.03
N SER A 299 -26.14 1.55 3.11
CA SER A 299 -25.29 2.74 3.20
C SER A 299 -25.53 3.66 2.00
N ASP A 300 -25.46 4.97 2.24
CA ASP A 300 -25.43 6.01 1.21
C ASP A 300 -24.10 6.03 0.44
N HIS A 301 -23.04 5.40 1.00
CA HIS A 301 -21.79 5.15 0.31
C HIS A 301 -21.82 3.90 -0.58
N LYS A 302 -20.89 3.84 -1.53
CA LYS A 302 -20.72 2.76 -2.50
C LYS A 302 -19.36 2.11 -2.37
N LEU A 303 -19.34 0.79 -2.47
CA LEU A 303 -18.13 -0.02 -2.46
C LEU A 303 -17.17 0.46 -3.56
N VAL A 304 -15.99 0.91 -3.15
CA VAL A 304 -14.88 1.33 -4.01
C VAL A 304 -13.90 0.18 -4.11
N VAL A 305 -13.50 -0.23 -5.32
CA VAL A 305 -12.57 -1.35 -5.50
C VAL A 305 -11.45 -0.99 -6.46
N ALA A 306 -10.21 -1.16 -5.99
CA ALA A 306 -9.00 -1.14 -6.80
C ALA A 306 -8.54 -2.58 -7.08
N THR A 307 -8.37 -2.92 -8.36
CA THR A 307 -7.78 -4.20 -8.78
C THR A 307 -6.28 -4.00 -9.01
N ILE A 308 -5.46 -4.69 -8.22
CA ILE A 308 -4.01 -4.54 -8.19
C ILE A 308 -3.34 -5.83 -8.66
N ARG A 309 -2.38 -5.72 -9.56
CA ARG A 309 -1.52 -6.81 -10.03
C ARG A 309 -0.11 -6.30 -10.24
N ILE A 310 0.82 -6.79 -9.45
CA ILE A 310 2.24 -6.43 -9.56
C ILE A 310 2.85 -7.15 -10.77
N ARG A 311 3.29 -6.35 -11.74
CA ARG A 311 4.12 -6.80 -12.86
C ARG A 311 5.37 -5.96 -12.90
N PHE A 312 6.52 -6.57 -12.67
CA PHE A 312 7.79 -5.90 -12.89
C PHE A 312 8.06 -5.74 -14.38
N LYS A 313 8.57 -4.57 -14.78
CA LYS A 313 9.14 -4.41 -16.10
C LYS A 313 10.34 -5.35 -16.22
N HIS A 314 10.43 -6.04 -17.36
CA HIS A 314 11.67 -6.74 -17.68
C HIS A 314 12.79 -5.71 -17.73
N PRO A 315 13.95 -5.96 -17.09
CA PRO A 315 15.07 -5.06 -17.23
C PRO A 315 15.38 -4.98 -18.73
N LYS A 316 15.36 -3.76 -19.30
CA LYS A 316 15.89 -3.57 -20.65
C LYS A 316 17.32 -4.09 -20.61
N LYS A 317 17.70 -4.99 -21.53
CA LYS A 317 19.11 -5.34 -21.72
C LYS A 317 19.81 -4.00 -21.90
N ARG A 318 20.75 -3.65 -21.00
CA ARG A 318 21.61 -2.49 -21.22
C ARG A 318 22.18 -2.69 -22.63
N GLU A 319 22.02 -1.69 -23.49
CA GLU A 319 22.84 -1.62 -24.69
C GLU A 319 24.27 -1.84 -24.23
N LYS A 320 24.98 -2.76 -24.89
CA LYS A 320 26.38 -2.98 -24.57
C LYS A 320 27.02 -1.61 -24.73
N GLY A 321 27.47 -1.02 -23.62
CA GLY A 321 28.21 0.24 -23.67
C GLY A 321 29.39 0.10 -24.65
N PRO A 322 29.95 1.21 -25.14
CA PRO A 322 31.10 1.16 -26.03
C PRO A 322 32.15 0.22 -25.44
N LEU A 323 32.76 -0.60 -26.30
CA LEU A 323 33.84 -1.52 -25.91
C LEU A 323 34.91 -0.70 -25.19
N ARG A 324 34.95 -0.77 -23.86
CA ARG A 324 36.05 -0.19 -23.10
C ARG A 324 37.27 -1.08 -23.32
N LEU A 325 38.29 -0.52 -23.97
CA LEU A 325 39.60 -1.14 -24.06
C LEU A 325 40.17 -1.26 -22.64
N ARG A 326 40.61 -2.46 -22.27
CA ARG A 326 41.47 -2.65 -21.08
C ARG A 326 42.81 -1.96 -21.34
N LYS A 327 43.57 -1.62 -20.29
CA LYS A 327 44.90 -0.97 -20.45
C LYS A 327 45.79 -1.67 -21.48
N ILE A 328 45.88 -3.00 -21.42
CA ILE A 328 46.64 -3.84 -22.35
C ILE A 328 46.10 -3.74 -23.79
N GLU A 329 44.78 -3.68 -23.94
CA GLU A 329 44.13 -3.58 -25.26
C GLU A 329 44.29 -2.17 -25.86
N SER A 330 44.46 -1.14 -25.03
CA SER A 330 44.73 0.24 -25.47
C SER A 330 46.09 0.37 -26.14
N GLU A 331 47.08 -0.38 -25.66
CA GLU A 331 48.45 -0.36 -26.19
C GLU A 331 48.53 -1.12 -27.52
N ILE A 332 47.83 -2.26 -27.61
CA ILE A 332 47.64 -2.98 -28.86
C ILE A 332 46.90 -2.11 -29.89
N PHE A 333 45.84 -1.40 -29.46
CA PHE A 333 45.11 -0.47 -30.33
C PHE A 333 46.03 0.63 -30.87
N LYS A 334 46.83 1.25 -29.98
CA LYS A 334 47.78 2.31 -30.36
C LYS A 334 48.78 1.81 -31.42
N ASN A 335 49.38 0.65 -31.19
CA ASN A 335 50.37 0.07 -32.12
C ASN A 335 49.77 -0.28 -33.50
N ILE A 336 48.54 -0.84 -33.53
CA ILE A 336 47.86 -1.16 -34.80
C ILE A 336 47.52 0.13 -35.56
N THR A 337 47.03 1.16 -34.85
CA THR A 337 46.61 2.42 -35.47
C THR A 337 47.82 3.22 -35.98
N GLU A 338 48.93 3.26 -35.23
CA GLU A 338 50.18 3.91 -35.65
C GLU A 338 50.80 3.22 -36.88
N LYS A 339 50.81 1.88 -36.91
CA LYS A 339 51.30 1.13 -38.05
C LYS A 339 50.46 1.39 -39.31
N ALA A 340 49.13 1.34 -39.18
CA ALA A 340 48.23 1.64 -40.30
C ALA A 340 48.42 3.07 -40.83
N PHE A 341 48.67 4.04 -39.93
CA PHE A 341 48.92 5.42 -40.31
C PHE A 341 50.22 5.60 -41.11
N LEU A 342 51.30 4.88 -40.75
CA LEU A 342 52.58 4.91 -41.46
C LEU A 342 52.55 4.21 -42.82
N GLU A 343 51.69 3.19 -42.97
CA GLU A 343 51.55 2.41 -44.20
C GLU A 343 50.53 3.02 -45.18
N THR A 344 49.75 4.02 -44.75
CA THR A 344 48.78 4.70 -45.63
C THR A 344 49.52 5.67 -46.56
N PRO A 345 49.41 5.53 -47.90
CA PRO A 345 50.04 6.46 -48.83
C PRO A 345 49.52 7.89 -48.60
N GLN A 346 50.42 8.84 -48.40
CA GLN A 346 50.05 10.25 -48.38
C GLN A 346 49.74 10.70 -49.81
N GLU A 347 48.49 10.54 -50.24
CA GLU A 347 48.01 11.17 -51.46
C GLU A 347 48.00 12.68 -51.25
N GLN A 348 48.88 13.39 -51.97
CA GLN A 348 49.08 14.85 -51.88
C GLN A 348 47.83 15.69 -52.25
N GLN A 349 46.70 15.05 -52.58
CA GLN A 349 45.50 15.71 -53.09
C GLN A 349 44.17 14.98 -52.73
N ALA A 350 44.11 14.28 -51.61
CA ALA A 350 42.85 13.70 -51.12
C ALA A 350 42.06 14.70 -50.26
N ASP A 351 40.77 14.82 -50.52
CA ASP A 351 39.81 15.61 -49.72
C ASP A 351 39.85 15.21 -48.23
N ILE A 352 39.71 16.20 -47.34
CA ILE A 352 39.81 16.04 -45.87
C ILE A 352 38.79 15.00 -45.39
N GLU A 353 37.59 14.98 -45.98
CA GLU A 353 36.56 14.00 -45.63
C GLU A 353 36.99 12.58 -46.03
N HIS A 354 37.67 12.43 -47.16
CA HIS A 354 38.16 11.14 -47.63
C HIS A 354 39.28 10.59 -46.72
N GLN A 355 40.18 11.46 -46.28
CA GLN A 355 41.23 11.12 -45.30
C GLN A 355 40.63 10.72 -43.94
N TRP A 356 39.63 11.46 -43.47
CA TRP A 356 38.92 11.14 -42.24
C TRP A 356 38.19 9.80 -42.32
N GLN A 357 37.56 9.52 -43.45
CA GLN A 357 36.81 8.28 -43.68
C GLN A 357 37.75 7.07 -43.73
N ASN A 358 38.93 7.21 -44.33
CA ASN A 358 39.98 6.18 -44.30
C ASN A 358 40.49 5.92 -42.88
N LEU A 359 40.78 6.98 -42.11
CA LEU A 359 41.19 6.85 -40.70
C LEU A 359 40.13 6.12 -39.87
N LYS A 360 38.86 6.47 -40.06
CA LYS A 360 37.73 5.84 -39.37
C LYS A 360 37.63 4.35 -39.68
N VAL A 361 37.85 3.94 -40.93
CA VAL A 361 37.85 2.53 -41.34
C VAL A 361 38.98 1.75 -40.66
N GLU A 362 40.19 2.31 -40.62
CA GLU A 362 41.34 1.65 -39.97
C GLU A 362 41.17 1.54 -38.45
N MET A 363 40.65 2.58 -37.80
CA MET A 363 40.30 2.51 -36.37
C MET A 363 39.26 1.41 -36.08
N LEU A 364 38.25 1.26 -36.94
CA LEU A 364 37.24 0.21 -36.78
C LEU A 364 37.84 -1.19 -36.96
N LYS A 365 38.74 -1.39 -37.94
CA LYS A 365 39.47 -2.65 -38.13
C LYS A 365 40.31 -3.01 -36.89
N ALA A 366 41.00 -2.03 -36.31
CA ALA A 366 41.79 -2.23 -35.09
C ALA A 366 40.92 -2.64 -33.89
N VAL A 367 39.76 -1.99 -33.70
CA VAL A 367 38.80 -2.37 -32.65
C VAL A 367 38.24 -3.77 -32.88
N GLU A 368 37.92 -4.14 -34.12
CA GLU A 368 37.45 -5.49 -34.45
C GLU A 368 38.50 -6.56 -34.19
N ALA A 369 39.77 -6.32 -34.53
CA ALA A 369 40.86 -7.25 -34.27
C ALA A 369 41.00 -7.54 -32.76
N ILE A 370 40.92 -6.51 -31.93
CA ILE A 370 40.94 -6.62 -30.47
C ILE A 370 39.70 -7.35 -29.95
N ALA A 371 38.52 -7.05 -30.51
CA ALA A 371 37.27 -7.72 -30.14
C ALA A 371 37.31 -9.23 -30.44
N ARG A 372 37.94 -9.66 -31.54
CA ARG A 372 38.13 -11.07 -31.90
C ARG A 372 39.06 -11.82 -30.95
N GLN A 373 40.02 -11.13 -30.33
CA GLN A 373 40.92 -11.72 -29.33
C GLN A 373 40.25 -11.97 -27.97
N ARG A 374 39.07 -11.37 -27.71
CA ARG A 374 38.29 -11.65 -26.51
C ARG A 374 37.61 -13.02 -26.61
N LYS A 375 38.31 -14.09 -26.22
CA LYS A 375 37.67 -15.40 -25.99
C LYS A 375 36.54 -15.23 -24.96
N PRO A 376 35.34 -15.82 -25.18
CA PRO A 376 34.33 -15.90 -24.13
C PRO A 376 34.91 -16.72 -22.97
N GLN A 377 34.84 -16.16 -21.76
CA GLN A 377 35.17 -16.89 -20.54
C GLN A 377 34.21 -18.08 -20.45
N GLN A 378 34.69 -19.29 -20.74
CA GLN A 378 33.95 -20.51 -20.44
C GLN A 378 33.71 -20.50 -18.93
N LYS A 379 32.45 -20.40 -18.50
CA LYS A 379 32.10 -20.70 -17.12
C LYS A 379 32.37 -22.19 -16.94
N SER A 380 33.41 -22.55 -16.17
CA SER A 380 33.55 -23.94 -15.74
C SER A 380 32.36 -24.27 -14.85
N THR A 381 31.44 -25.07 -15.37
CA THR A 381 30.47 -25.78 -14.54
C THR A 381 31.10 -27.11 -14.17
N GLU A 382 32.12 -27.09 -13.33
CA GLU A 382 32.47 -28.29 -12.58
C GLU A 382 31.43 -28.45 -11.47
N ARG A 383 30.42 -29.27 -11.74
CA ARG A 383 29.61 -29.87 -10.69
C ARG A 383 30.51 -30.86 -9.96
N ILE A 384 31.04 -30.44 -8.81
CA ILE A 384 31.64 -31.36 -7.84
C ILE A 384 30.53 -32.29 -7.33
N LEU A 385 30.43 -33.47 -7.92
CA LEU A 385 29.64 -34.57 -7.40
C LEU A 385 30.46 -35.22 -6.28
N TRP A 386 30.11 -34.92 -5.03
CA TRP A 386 30.55 -35.74 -3.90
C TRP A 386 29.89 -37.11 -4.05
N LYS A 387 30.67 -38.13 -4.45
CA LYS A 387 30.31 -39.52 -4.15
C LYS A 387 30.62 -39.74 -2.68
N VAL A 388 29.58 -39.93 -1.89
CA VAL A 388 29.68 -40.51 -0.55
C VAL A 388 30.13 -41.96 -0.77
N ILE A 389 31.30 -42.32 -0.24
CA ILE A 389 31.74 -43.70 -0.07
C ILE A 389 31.15 -44.21 1.23
#